data_AF-A0A931E654-F1
#
_entry.id   AF-A0A931E654-F1
#
_cell.length_a   1.000
_cell.length_b   1.000
_cell.length_c   1.000
_cell.angle_alpha   90.00
_cell.angle_beta   90.00
_cell.angle_gamma   90.00
#
_symmetry.space_group_name_H-M   'P 1'
#
loop_
_entity.id
_entity.type
_entity.pdbx_description
1 polymer ?
#
loop_
_entity_poly.entity_id
_entity_poly.type
_entity_poly.pdbx_seq_one_letter_code
_entity_poly.pdbx_strand_id
1 'polypeptide(L)'
;MKRIIPLLLIIVIALHANAQDRLHSANNSIQKNIHTLETGFDLTPVQQDLQNIAGKLRFADAYINTTDRHLSYRLLNVHAIFLEQVKTKLDQNNTLLLSKNKSLHVIHKNIEKFKPADAAPSVLALYNNAENLYTGKALQLSGLQHTLDSNMVVLATLRKNLLQKIKNFNASVLRATDVPLLKESHAGYSKNFIDVIKDSADTGSKIMLYYLSAHLYAVSVTVLLCLLFTTWLIFIRKEYSKHIVTYVRTNKIKLKYLSANPLFGSLLLAFSFAPFFFPNPPVIFIELVWTILGLILTVLFFKDKNIPLTVRILWAAFFIAFRIVAFVNLFLYATYEERWLLILLNAVCITLDILILRVNKKRQIFHTRTTAFIICTSALLHIASIVCNLNGLFNLAKIFTATATFAVFTAAVLHVFTATAQEALTFQLAMFKKYFANRYQTQTVKVYTIFSRSIEILAVAGWCLIFIYNLNIPALLRY
;
A
#
# COMPACT_ATOMS: atom_id res chain seq x y z
N MET A 1 -83.05 -16.16 -33.53
CA MET A 1 -82.76 -16.06 -32.07
C MET A 1 -82.07 -17.29 -31.47
N LYS A 2 -82.44 -18.55 -31.75
CA LYS A 2 -81.84 -19.75 -31.12
C LYS A 2 -80.33 -20.02 -31.37
N ARG A 3 -79.69 -19.39 -32.37
CA ARG A 3 -78.25 -19.54 -32.66
C ARG A 3 -77.33 -18.45 -32.05
N ILE A 4 -77.90 -17.38 -31.49
CA ILE A 4 -77.12 -16.23 -30.96
C ILE A 4 -76.71 -16.45 -29.49
N ILE A 5 -77.55 -17.15 -28.72
CA ILE A 5 -77.32 -17.43 -27.28
C ILE A 5 -76.08 -18.31 -27.02
N PRO A 6 -75.82 -19.41 -27.75
CA PRO A 6 -74.61 -20.21 -27.52
C PRO A 6 -73.32 -19.45 -27.87
N LEU A 7 -73.37 -18.57 -28.89
CA LEU A 7 -72.22 -17.76 -29.29
C LEU A 7 -71.89 -16.69 -28.24
N LEU A 8 -72.91 -16.03 -27.67
CA LEU A 8 -72.75 -15.08 -26.56
C LEU A 8 -72.20 -15.75 -25.30
N LEU A 9 -72.65 -16.97 -24.98
CA LEU A 9 -72.15 -17.72 -23.83
C LEU A 9 -70.67 -18.08 -23.97
N ILE A 10 -70.25 -18.51 -25.17
CA ILE A 10 -68.84 -18.81 -25.47
C ILE A 10 -67.98 -17.54 -25.37
N ILE A 11 -68.48 -16.40 -25.86
CA ILE A 11 -67.79 -15.10 -25.74
C ILE A 11 -67.64 -14.70 -24.26
N VAL A 12 -68.68 -14.84 -23.45
CA VAL A 12 -68.63 -14.52 -22.01
C VAL A 12 -67.66 -15.43 -21.25
N ILE A 13 -67.65 -16.73 -21.54
CA ILE A 13 -66.72 -17.69 -20.92
C ILE A 13 -65.27 -17.38 -21.35
N ALA A 14 -65.03 -17.10 -22.64
CA ALA A 14 -63.70 -16.74 -23.13
C ALA A 14 -63.21 -15.41 -22.54
N LEU A 15 -64.10 -14.43 -22.37
CA LEU A 15 -63.78 -13.16 -21.70
C LEU A 15 -63.49 -13.38 -20.20
N HIS A 16 -64.22 -14.26 -19.54
CA HIS A 16 -63.99 -14.59 -18.13
C HIS A 16 -62.66 -15.33 -17.92
N ALA A 17 -62.35 -16.32 -18.76
CA ALA A 17 -61.09 -17.06 -18.71
C ALA A 17 -59.89 -16.13 -18.97
N ASN A 18 -59.96 -15.27 -19.98
CA ASN A 18 -58.92 -14.27 -20.26
C ASN A 18 -58.76 -13.27 -19.10
N ALA A 19 -59.86 -12.88 -18.44
CA ALA A 19 -59.79 -12.03 -17.25
C ALA A 19 -59.12 -12.74 -16.05
N GLN A 20 -59.42 -14.02 -15.82
CA GLN A 20 -58.76 -14.84 -14.80
C GLN A 20 -57.26 -15.03 -15.07
N ASP A 21 -56.87 -15.32 -16.30
CA ASP A 21 -55.46 -15.48 -16.68
C ASP A 21 -54.67 -14.19 -16.48
N ARG A 22 -55.27 -13.05 -16.84
CA ARG A 22 -54.68 -11.72 -16.58
C ARG A 22 -54.52 -11.43 -15.10
N LEU A 23 -55.52 -11.77 -14.28
CA LEU A 23 -55.46 -11.62 -12.82
C LEU A 23 -54.38 -12.52 -12.21
N HIS A 24 -54.27 -13.78 -12.65
CA HIS A 24 -53.27 -14.70 -12.17
C HIS A 24 -51.84 -14.25 -12.54
N SER A 25 -51.65 -13.81 -13.78
CA SER A 25 -50.38 -13.25 -14.26
C SER A 25 -49.96 -11.97 -13.51
N ALA A 26 -50.92 -11.07 -13.25
CA ALA A 26 -50.69 -9.87 -12.45
C ALA A 26 -50.30 -10.21 -11.01
N ASN A 27 -51.02 -11.14 -10.37
CA ASN A 27 -50.73 -11.59 -9.01
C ASN A 27 -49.31 -12.18 -8.91
N ASN A 28 -48.95 -13.11 -9.81
CA ASN A 28 -47.62 -13.72 -9.82
C ASN A 28 -46.51 -12.69 -10.07
N SER A 29 -46.76 -11.69 -10.93
CA SER A 29 -45.82 -10.61 -11.22
C SER A 29 -45.62 -9.68 -10.02
N ILE A 30 -46.70 -9.29 -9.33
CA ILE A 30 -46.65 -8.44 -8.13
C ILE A 30 -45.95 -9.19 -6.99
N GLN A 31 -46.28 -10.47 -6.76
CA GLN A 31 -45.64 -11.31 -5.75
C GLN A 31 -44.13 -11.46 -5.99
N LYS A 32 -43.71 -11.67 -7.24
CA LYS A 32 -42.29 -11.71 -7.60
C LYS A 32 -41.58 -10.38 -7.29
N ASN A 33 -42.24 -9.25 -7.54
CA ASN A 33 -41.70 -7.93 -7.24
C ASN A 33 -41.61 -7.69 -5.72
N ILE A 34 -42.64 -8.06 -4.95
CA ILE A 34 -42.63 -8.01 -3.48
C ILE A 34 -41.46 -8.83 -2.93
N HIS A 35 -41.32 -10.08 -3.37
CA HIS A 35 -40.21 -10.93 -2.94
C HIS A 35 -38.84 -10.31 -3.28
N THR A 36 -38.72 -9.69 -4.46
CA THR A 36 -37.49 -8.99 -4.86
C THR A 36 -37.22 -7.77 -3.98
N LEU A 37 -38.25 -7.01 -3.58
CA LEU A 37 -38.13 -5.87 -2.68
C LEU A 37 -37.73 -6.29 -1.25
N GLU A 38 -38.24 -7.42 -0.78
CA GLU A 38 -37.95 -7.96 0.55
C GLU A 38 -36.53 -8.52 0.65
N THR A 39 -36.11 -9.32 -0.34
CA THR A 39 -34.84 -10.08 -0.28
C THR A 39 -33.69 -9.46 -1.06
N GLY A 40 -33.97 -8.76 -2.16
CA GLY A 40 -32.97 -8.23 -3.09
C GLY A 40 -32.41 -6.84 -2.74
N PHE A 41 -32.98 -6.18 -1.72
CA PHE A 41 -32.62 -4.82 -1.29
C PHE A 41 -32.17 -4.78 0.17
N ASP A 42 -31.25 -5.67 0.54
CA ASP A 42 -30.46 -5.46 1.75
C ASP A 42 -29.46 -4.31 1.50
N LEU A 43 -29.69 -3.19 2.19
CA LEU A 43 -28.85 -2.00 2.15
C LEU A 43 -28.03 -1.83 3.43
N THR A 44 -28.15 -2.77 4.37
CA THR A 44 -27.43 -2.75 5.66
C THR A 44 -25.92 -2.65 5.49
N PRO A 45 -25.27 -3.40 4.55
CA PRO A 45 -23.83 -3.27 4.33
C PRO A 45 -23.43 -1.85 3.89
N VAL A 46 -24.22 -1.24 2.99
CA VAL A 46 -23.94 0.12 2.48
C VAL A 46 -24.13 1.16 3.60
N GLN A 47 -25.17 1.01 4.42
CA GLN A 47 -25.41 1.88 5.56
C GLN A 47 -24.24 1.83 6.56
N GLN A 48 -23.78 0.63 6.92
CA GLN A 48 -22.64 0.44 7.83
C GLN A 48 -21.36 1.02 7.23
N ASP A 49 -21.12 0.80 5.94
CA ASP A 49 -19.95 1.35 5.24
C ASP A 49 -19.97 2.88 5.22
N LEU A 50 -21.11 3.51 4.94
CA LEU A 50 -21.23 4.98 4.94
C LEU A 50 -21.03 5.58 6.34
N GLN A 51 -21.52 4.93 7.39
CA GLN A 51 -21.27 5.36 8.77
C GLN A 51 -19.78 5.24 9.13
N ASN A 52 -19.14 4.14 8.73
CA ASN A 52 -17.71 3.95 8.92
C ASN A 52 -16.89 5.01 8.16
N ILE A 53 -17.29 5.34 6.93
CA ILE A 53 -16.66 6.41 6.13
C ILE A 53 -16.83 7.77 6.81
N ALA A 54 -18.00 8.09 7.36
CA ALA A 54 -18.21 9.34 8.08
C ALA A 54 -17.27 9.47 9.29
N GLY A 55 -17.09 8.39 10.05
CA GLY A 55 -16.11 8.34 11.15
C GLY A 55 -14.67 8.58 10.67
N LYS A 56 -14.29 7.99 9.53
CA LYS A 56 -12.98 8.19 8.90
C LYS A 56 -12.75 9.62 8.41
N LEU A 57 -13.77 10.25 7.84
CA LEU A 57 -13.69 11.64 7.39
C LEU A 57 -13.53 12.59 8.58
N ARG A 58 -14.26 12.36 9.68
CA ARG A 58 -14.09 13.12 10.94
C ARG A 58 -12.68 12.96 11.52
N PHE A 59 -12.13 11.75 11.49
CA PHE A 59 -10.75 11.51 11.88
C PHE A 59 -9.79 12.36 11.04
N ALA A 60 -9.88 12.31 9.70
CA ALA A 60 -9.00 13.09 8.82
C ALA A 60 -9.19 14.62 8.99
N ASP A 61 -10.42 15.08 9.18
CA ASP A 61 -10.76 16.48 9.42
C ASP A 61 -10.03 17.05 10.63
N ALA A 62 -10.04 16.31 11.74
CA ALA A 62 -9.37 16.67 12.98
C ALA A 62 -7.85 16.87 12.84
N TYR A 63 -7.20 16.33 11.80
CA TYR A 63 -5.78 16.56 11.50
C TYR A 63 -5.56 17.60 10.41
N ILE A 64 -6.32 17.53 9.32
CA ILE A 64 -6.13 18.40 8.14
C ILE A 64 -6.48 19.84 8.48
N ASN A 65 -7.50 20.09 9.29
CA ASN A 65 -7.93 21.44 9.64
C ASN A 65 -7.26 21.99 10.91
N THR A 66 -6.29 21.27 11.48
CA THR A 66 -5.47 21.83 12.57
C THR A 66 -4.70 23.06 12.09
N THR A 67 -4.64 24.08 12.96
CA THR A 67 -3.86 25.31 12.78
C THR A 67 -2.40 25.17 13.19
N ASP A 68 -1.94 23.96 13.49
CA ASP A 68 -0.56 23.72 13.91
C ASP A 68 0.40 24.11 12.78
N ARG A 69 1.40 24.93 13.15
CA ARG A 69 2.44 25.40 12.21
C ARG A 69 3.49 24.33 11.95
N HIS A 70 3.59 23.34 12.83
CA HIS A 70 4.63 22.31 12.85
C HIS A 70 4.20 20.98 12.20
N LEU A 71 3.34 21.05 11.18
CA LEU A 71 2.88 19.87 10.46
C LEU A 71 4.00 19.29 9.60
N SER A 72 4.27 17.99 9.76
CA SER A 72 5.20 17.30 8.86
C SER A 72 4.60 17.10 7.47
N TYR A 73 5.42 17.23 6.42
CA TYR A 73 5.07 16.81 5.07
C TYR A 73 4.52 15.38 5.01
N ARG A 74 5.06 14.50 5.87
CA ARG A 74 4.69 13.10 5.96
C ARG A 74 3.23 12.92 6.36
N LEU A 75 2.78 13.70 7.35
CA LEU A 75 1.40 13.70 7.82
C LEU A 75 0.43 14.06 6.69
N LEU A 76 0.78 15.08 5.90
CA LEU A 76 -0.04 15.50 4.75
C LEU A 76 -0.16 14.40 3.69
N ASN A 77 0.96 13.76 3.33
CA ASN A 77 0.95 12.67 2.36
C ASN A 77 0.20 11.42 2.86
N VAL A 78 0.34 11.09 4.14
CA VAL A 78 -0.40 9.99 4.77
C VAL A 78 -1.90 10.24 4.67
N HIS A 79 -2.35 11.46 4.95
CA HIS A 79 -3.76 11.83 4.80
C HIS A 79 -4.22 11.87 3.34
N ALA A 80 -3.35 12.20 2.39
CA ALA A 80 -3.68 12.19 0.96
C ALA A 80 -4.02 10.78 0.48
N ILE A 81 -3.18 9.80 0.85
CA ILE A 81 -3.39 8.39 0.53
C ILE A 81 -4.68 7.88 1.21
N PHE A 82 -4.88 8.23 2.49
CA PHE A 82 -6.08 7.86 3.23
C PHE A 82 -7.37 8.39 2.57
N LEU A 83 -7.40 9.66 2.18
CA LEU A 83 -8.55 10.24 1.50
C LEU A 83 -8.78 9.65 0.11
N GLU A 84 -7.74 9.22 -0.61
CA GLU A 84 -7.92 8.48 -1.86
C GLU A 84 -8.62 7.12 -1.63
N GLN A 85 -8.26 6.41 -0.56
CA GLN A 85 -8.91 5.14 -0.22
C GLN A 85 -10.38 5.35 0.17
N VAL A 86 -10.69 6.42 0.90
CA VAL A 86 -12.07 6.79 1.23
C VAL A 86 -12.85 7.10 -0.04
N LYS A 87 -12.25 7.83 -0.98
CA LYS A 87 -12.85 8.14 -2.29
C LYS A 87 -13.24 6.86 -3.04
N THR A 88 -12.31 5.91 -3.19
CA THR A 88 -12.60 4.65 -3.91
C THR A 88 -13.79 3.90 -3.31
N LYS A 89 -13.91 3.88 -1.98
CA LYS A 89 -15.07 3.23 -1.31
C LYS A 89 -16.37 3.99 -1.51
N LEU A 90 -16.34 5.32 -1.47
CA LEU A 90 -17.51 6.14 -1.79
C LEU A 90 -17.95 5.94 -3.24
N ASP A 91 -17.02 5.88 -4.20
CA ASP A 91 -17.32 5.63 -5.62
C ASP A 91 -17.94 4.23 -5.83
N GLN A 92 -17.45 3.21 -5.11
CA GLN A 92 -18.05 1.87 -5.10
C GLN A 92 -19.49 1.89 -4.57
N ASN A 93 -19.71 2.55 -3.43
CA ASN A 93 -21.04 2.70 -2.84
C ASN A 93 -21.99 3.49 -3.75
N ASN A 94 -21.51 4.55 -4.40
CA ASN A 94 -22.28 5.31 -5.38
C ASN A 94 -22.73 4.42 -6.55
N THR A 95 -21.81 3.66 -7.12
CA THR A 95 -22.11 2.73 -8.23
C THR A 95 -23.14 1.68 -7.80
N LEU A 96 -23.00 1.13 -6.59
CA LEU A 96 -23.94 0.18 -6.03
C LEU A 96 -25.32 0.81 -5.80
N LEU A 97 -25.41 1.98 -5.18
CA LEU A 97 -26.68 2.69 -4.95
C LEU A 97 -27.37 3.08 -6.26
N LEU A 98 -26.63 3.55 -7.26
CA LEU A 98 -27.17 3.83 -8.60
C LEU A 98 -27.74 2.58 -9.26
N SER A 99 -27.04 1.44 -9.14
CA SER A 99 -27.54 0.16 -9.65
C SER A 99 -28.83 -0.27 -8.96
N LYS A 100 -28.91 -0.12 -7.63
CA LYS A 100 -30.11 -0.44 -6.84
C LYS A 100 -31.26 0.52 -7.18
N ASN A 101 -30.99 1.81 -7.37
CA ASN A 101 -31.99 2.78 -7.78
C ASN A 101 -32.60 2.42 -9.14
N LYS A 102 -31.74 2.05 -10.11
CA LYS A 102 -32.20 1.60 -11.42
C LYS A 102 -33.09 0.35 -11.32
N SER A 103 -32.70 -0.64 -10.51
CA SER A 103 -33.53 -1.82 -10.25
C SER A 103 -34.87 -1.46 -9.60
N LEU A 104 -34.87 -0.53 -8.64
CA LEU A 104 -36.07 -0.08 -7.93
C LEU A 104 -37.05 0.63 -8.88
N HIS A 105 -36.55 1.48 -9.78
CA HIS A 105 -37.37 2.11 -10.82
C HIS A 105 -37.98 1.10 -11.80
N VAL A 106 -37.24 0.04 -12.18
CA VAL A 106 -37.79 -1.02 -13.03
C VAL A 106 -38.91 -1.77 -12.31
N ILE A 107 -38.73 -2.07 -11.02
CA ILE A 107 -39.78 -2.70 -10.19
C ILE A 107 -41.01 -1.81 -10.10
N HIS A 108 -40.83 -0.51 -9.83
CA HIS A 108 -41.93 0.44 -9.77
C HIS A 108 -42.72 0.50 -11.07
N LYS A 109 -42.03 0.66 -12.21
CA LYS A 109 -42.64 0.65 -13.54
C LYS A 109 -43.40 -0.66 -13.80
N ASN A 110 -42.93 -1.78 -13.27
CA ASN A 110 -43.63 -3.05 -13.39
C ASN A 110 -44.86 -3.13 -12.48
N ILE A 111 -44.83 -2.55 -11.27
CA ILE A 111 -45.99 -2.46 -10.37
C ILE A 111 -47.04 -1.51 -10.97
N GLU A 112 -46.64 -0.34 -11.48
CA GLU A 112 -47.54 0.66 -12.07
C GLU A 112 -48.34 0.13 -13.27
N LYS A 113 -47.77 -0.78 -14.08
CA LYS A 113 -48.49 -1.43 -15.20
C LYS A 113 -49.75 -2.17 -14.74
N PHE A 114 -49.82 -2.54 -13.47
CA PHE A 114 -50.95 -3.26 -12.88
C PHE A 114 -51.81 -2.37 -11.98
N LYS A 115 -51.64 -1.03 -12.02
CA LYS A 115 -52.47 -0.08 -11.28
C LYS A 115 -53.93 -0.27 -11.69
N PRO A 116 -54.80 -0.82 -10.84
CA PRO A 116 -56.12 -1.18 -11.28
C PRO A 116 -57.13 -0.08 -10.98
N ALA A 117 -57.87 0.37 -12.00
CA ALA A 117 -59.02 1.24 -11.82
C ALA A 117 -60.22 0.49 -11.21
N ASP A 118 -60.37 -0.81 -11.51
CA ASP A 118 -61.53 -1.65 -11.13
C ASP A 118 -61.15 -3.09 -10.68
N ALA A 119 -59.97 -3.33 -10.11
CA ALA A 119 -59.57 -4.70 -9.75
C ALA A 119 -60.25 -5.25 -8.49
N ALA A 120 -60.27 -6.59 -8.42
CA ALA A 120 -60.67 -7.33 -7.24
C ALA A 120 -59.89 -6.87 -5.98
N PRO A 121 -60.54 -6.82 -4.80
CA PRO A 121 -59.94 -6.35 -3.55
C PRO A 121 -58.60 -7.03 -3.19
N SER A 122 -58.44 -8.31 -3.55
CA SER A 122 -57.20 -9.07 -3.30
C SER A 122 -56.01 -8.56 -4.09
N VAL A 123 -56.20 -8.12 -5.34
CA VAL A 123 -55.13 -7.54 -6.17
C VAL A 123 -54.80 -6.13 -5.70
N LEU A 124 -55.82 -5.36 -5.29
CA LEU A 124 -55.63 -4.03 -4.72
C LEU A 124 -54.80 -4.08 -3.42
N ALA A 125 -55.07 -5.03 -2.54
CA ALA A 125 -54.29 -5.23 -1.31
C ALA A 125 -52.82 -5.56 -1.59
N LEU A 126 -52.55 -6.42 -2.59
CA LEU A 126 -51.20 -6.77 -3.00
C LEU A 126 -50.46 -5.59 -3.67
N TYR A 127 -51.16 -4.83 -4.50
CA TYR A 127 -50.64 -3.61 -5.09
C TYR A 127 -50.24 -2.60 -4.01
N ASN A 128 -51.13 -2.32 -3.06
CA ASN A 128 -50.85 -1.39 -1.96
C ASN A 128 -49.66 -1.86 -1.09
N ASN A 129 -49.54 -3.17 -0.84
CA ASN A 129 -48.38 -3.72 -0.13
C ASN A 129 -47.09 -3.48 -0.92
N ALA A 130 -47.09 -3.78 -2.22
CA ALA A 130 -45.93 -3.56 -3.09
C ALA A 130 -45.55 -2.07 -3.18
N GLU A 131 -46.53 -1.17 -3.22
CA GLU A 131 -46.32 0.29 -3.24
C GLU A 131 -45.77 0.82 -1.91
N ASN A 132 -46.27 0.33 -0.78
CA ASN A 132 -45.74 0.65 0.54
C ASN A 132 -44.29 0.19 0.70
N LEU A 133 -43.98 -1.05 0.28
CA LEU A 133 -42.63 -1.60 0.28
C LEU A 133 -41.70 -0.81 -0.63
N TYR A 134 -42.14 -0.48 -1.85
CA TYR A 134 -41.40 0.37 -2.78
C TYR A 134 -41.08 1.72 -2.14
N THR A 135 -42.08 2.39 -1.56
CA THR A 135 -41.93 3.72 -0.96
C THR A 135 -40.95 3.68 0.22
N GLY A 136 -41.04 2.66 1.08
CA GLY A 136 -40.09 2.45 2.17
C GLY A 136 -38.66 2.24 1.67
N LYS A 137 -38.46 1.43 0.62
CA LYS A 137 -37.13 1.21 0.02
C LYS A 137 -36.60 2.44 -0.71
N ALA A 138 -37.45 3.20 -1.39
CA ALA A 138 -37.07 4.44 -2.05
C ALA A 138 -36.61 5.50 -1.04
N LEU A 139 -37.31 5.62 0.09
CA LEU A 139 -36.95 6.53 1.17
C LEU A 139 -35.62 6.12 1.83
N GLN A 140 -35.41 4.83 2.10
CA GLN A 140 -34.13 4.32 2.59
C GLN A 140 -32.99 4.62 1.62
N LEU A 141 -33.20 4.36 0.33
CA LEU A 141 -32.21 4.61 -0.71
C LEU A 141 -31.87 6.10 -0.84
N SER A 142 -32.88 6.97 -0.80
CA SER A 142 -32.71 8.42 -0.81
C SER A 142 -31.92 8.91 0.42
N GLY A 143 -32.21 8.38 1.61
CA GLY A 143 -31.45 8.70 2.82
C GLY A 143 -29.97 8.28 2.75
N LEU A 144 -29.70 7.11 2.17
CA LEU A 144 -28.33 6.66 1.92
C LEU A 144 -27.62 7.49 0.85
N GLN A 145 -28.32 7.88 -0.23
CA GLN A 145 -27.78 8.77 -1.25
C GLN A 145 -27.41 10.14 -0.66
N HIS A 146 -28.27 10.73 0.16
CA HIS A 146 -27.97 11.98 0.85
C HIS A 146 -26.73 11.86 1.76
N THR A 147 -26.61 10.74 2.49
CA THR A 147 -25.44 10.47 3.35
C THR A 147 -24.16 10.32 2.52
N LEU A 148 -24.25 9.61 1.37
CA LEU A 148 -23.16 9.48 0.41
C LEU A 148 -22.73 10.85 -0.13
N ASP A 149 -23.67 11.66 -0.60
CA ASP A 149 -23.41 12.98 -1.18
C ASP A 149 -22.77 13.91 -0.14
N SER A 150 -23.28 13.90 1.10
CA SER A 150 -22.69 14.63 2.22
C SER A 150 -21.23 14.21 2.46
N ASN A 151 -20.94 12.90 2.52
CA ASN A 151 -19.59 12.38 2.68
C ASN A 151 -18.67 12.76 1.51
N MET A 152 -19.19 12.77 0.27
CA MET A 152 -18.45 13.18 -0.93
C MET A 152 -18.07 14.66 -0.89
N VAL A 153 -18.98 15.53 -0.42
CA VAL A 153 -18.70 16.97 -0.24
C VAL A 153 -17.63 17.20 0.84
N VAL A 154 -17.73 16.50 1.97
CA VAL A 154 -16.71 16.56 3.03
C VAL A 154 -15.36 16.10 2.50
N LEU A 155 -15.32 14.96 1.80
CA LEU A 155 -14.10 14.45 1.17
C LEU A 155 -13.49 15.47 0.20
N ALA A 156 -14.29 16.08 -0.68
CA ALA A 156 -13.82 17.07 -1.64
C ALA A 156 -13.20 18.29 -0.95
N THR A 157 -13.85 18.78 0.11
CA THR A 157 -13.34 19.89 0.93
C THR A 157 -12.03 19.54 1.61
N LEU A 158 -11.94 18.38 2.26
CA LEU A 158 -10.72 17.92 2.93
C LEU A 158 -9.56 17.74 1.95
N ARG A 159 -9.81 17.15 0.77
CA ARG A 159 -8.79 17.01 -0.28
C ARG A 159 -8.30 18.36 -0.77
N LYS A 160 -9.20 19.33 -0.99
CA LYS A 160 -8.84 20.68 -1.39
C LYS A 160 -7.96 21.36 -0.35
N ASN A 161 -8.35 21.33 0.92
CA ASN A 161 -7.57 21.91 2.02
C ASN A 161 -6.19 21.25 2.14
N LEU A 162 -6.15 19.91 2.03
CA LEU A 162 -4.91 19.15 2.07
C LEU A 162 -3.97 19.50 0.91
N LEU A 163 -4.48 19.54 -0.32
CA LEU A 163 -3.69 19.91 -1.49
C LEU A 163 -3.16 21.35 -1.39
N GLN A 164 -3.97 22.26 -0.84
CA GLN A 164 -3.52 23.63 -0.58
C GLN A 164 -2.39 23.66 0.46
N LYS A 165 -2.49 22.88 1.54
CA LYS A 165 -1.41 22.75 2.54
C LYS A 165 -0.14 22.15 1.94
N ILE A 166 -0.25 21.10 1.11
CA ILE A 166 0.88 20.51 0.40
C ILE A 166 1.53 21.52 -0.55
N LYS A 167 0.72 22.30 -1.28
CA LYS A 167 1.21 23.35 -2.18
C LYS A 167 1.97 24.45 -1.41
N ASN A 168 1.38 24.94 -0.32
CA ASN A 168 2.00 25.96 0.54
C ASN A 168 3.30 25.42 1.15
N PHE A 169 3.30 24.16 1.58
CA PHE A 169 4.48 23.47 2.07
C PHE A 169 5.58 23.44 0.99
N ASN A 170 5.28 22.92 -0.21
CA ASN A 170 6.26 22.82 -1.30
C ASN A 170 6.83 24.18 -1.70
N ALA A 171 6.01 25.23 -1.74
CA ALA A 171 6.45 26.60 -2.03
C ALA A 171 7.36 27.19 -0.92
N SER A 172 7.32 26.63 0.29
CA SER A 172 8.10 27.08 1.45
C SER A 172 9.19 26.11 1.88
N VAL A 173 9.43 24.99 1.16
CA VAL A 173 10.46 23.98 1.52
C VAL A 173 11.85 24.57 1.68
N LEU A 174 12.21 25.56 0.85
CA LEU A 174 13.51 26.23 0.90
C LEU A 174 13.53 27.47 1.81
N ARG A 175 12.39 27.87 2.38
CA ARG A 175 12.27 29.00 3.29
C ARG A 175 12.27 28.50 4.73
N ALA A 176 13.02 29.17 5.60
CA ALA A 176 12.99 28.88 7.03
C ALA A 176 11.56 29.08 7.54
N THR A 177 10.88 27.96 7.84
CA THR A 177 9.50 27.93 8.33
C THR A 177 9.48 27.90 9.86
N ASP A 178 10.53 27.33 10.46
CA ASP A 178 10.72 27.25 11.90
C ASP A 178 11.80 28.23 12.36
N VAL A 179 11.85 28.51 13.66
CA VAL A 179 12.90 29.36 14.22
C VAL A 179 14.23 28.56 14.16
N PRO A 180 15.38 29.23 13.89
CA PRO A 180 16.69 28.58 13.96
C PRO A 180 16.89 27.86 15.29
N LEU A 181 17.43 26.63 15.25
CA LEU A 181 17.43 25.71 16.41
C LEU A 181 18.02 26.33 17.68
N LEU A 182 19.07 27.14 17.54
CA LEU A 182 19.77 27.76 18.68
C LEU A 182 18.93 28.84 19.39
N LYS A 183 17.87 29.33 18.74
CA LYS A 183 16.95 30.36 19.29
C LYS A 183 15.59 29.76 19.68
N GLU A 184 15.41 28.45 19.50
CA GLU A 184 14.16 27.76 19.80
C GLU A 184 14.00 27.51 21.29
N SER A 185 12.75 27.44 21.73
CA SER A 185 12.39 27.09 23.10
C SER A 185 11.27 26.05 23.11
N HIS A 186 11.18 25.28 24.21
CA HIS A 186 10.12 24.27 24.37
C HIS A 186 8.71 24.88 24.26
N ALA A 187 8.53 26.16 24.63
CA ALA A 187 7.24 26.84 24.59
C ALA A 187 6.71 27.08 23.16
N GLY A 188 7.55 26.94 22.14
CA GLY A 188 7.18 27.09 20.72
C GLY A 188 6.48 25.87 20.12
N TYR A 189 6.36 24.76 20.86
CA TYR A 189 5.79 23.50 20.40
C TYR A 189 4.47 23.19 21.10
N SER A 190 3.49 22.72 20.33
CA SER A 190 2.12 22.44 20.79
C SER A 190 2.00 21.15 21.61
N LYS A 191 2.95 20.22 21.46
CA LYS A 191 2.91 18.88 22.05
C LYS A 191 4.28 18.48 22.58
N ASN A 192 4.29 17.71 23.66
CA ASN A 192 5.51 17.11 24.20
C ASN A 192 5.97 15.93 23.34
N PHE A 193 7.27 15.62 23.39
CA PHE A 193 7.88 14.50 22.66
C PHE A 193 7.16 13.15 22.85
N ILE A 194 6.80 12.81 24.09
CA ILE A 194 6.13 11.54 24.41
C ILE A 194 4.73 11.47 23.81
N ASP A 195 4.00 12.59 23.81
CA ASP A 195 2.65 12.66 23.26
C ASP A 195 2.71 12.52 21.74
N VAL A 196 3.70 13.14 21.08
CA VAL A 196 3.94 12.97 19.65
C VAL A 196 4.27 11.52 19.29
N ILE A 197 5.06 10.81 20.11
CA ILE A 197 5.32 9.38 19.90
C ILE A 197 4.02 8.57 19.98
N LYS A 198 3.22 8.77 21.02
CA LYS A 198 1.96 8.04 21.22
C LYS A 198 0.98 8.31 20.09
N ASP A 199 0.78 9.58 19.74
CA ASP A 199 -0.13 10.00 18.67
C ASP A 199 0.31 9.45 17.31
N SER A 200 1.62 9.50 17.02
CA SER A 200 2.17 8.98 15.76
C SER A 200 2.06 7.45 15.68
N ALA A 201 2.26 6.75 16.80
CA ALA A 201 2.11 5.30 16.87
C ALA A 201 0.65 4.85 16.74
N ASP A 202 -0.27 5.51 17.45
CA ASP A 202 -1.72 5.22 17.38
C ASP A 202 -2.27 5.51 15.97
N THR A 203 -1.98 6.69 15.44
CA THR A 203 -2.38 7.07 14.07
C THR A 203 -1.76 6.14 13.02
N GLY A 204 -0.46 5.89 13.12
CA GLY A 204 0.26 5.01 12.20
C GLY A 204 -0.29 3.58 12.21
N SER A 205 -0.50 3.01 13.39
CA SER A 205 -1.01 1.63 13.53
C SER A 205 -2.44 1.48 13.00
N LYS A 206 -3.34 2.45 13.27
CA LYS A 206 -4.70 2.48 12.71
C LYS A 206 -4.68 2.53 11.17
N ILE A 207 -3.85 3.39 10.60
CA ILE A 207 -3.70 3.51 9.14
C ILE A 207 -3.11 2.23 8.54
N MET A 208 -2.13 1.61 9.21
CA MET A 208 -1.55 0.34 8.78
C MET A 208 -2.55 -0.81 8.77
N LEU A 209 -3.27 -1.00 9.88
CA LEU A 209 -4.28 -2.06 10.01
C LEU A 209 -5.40 -1.88 9.00
N TYR A 210 -5.85 -0.63 8.82
CA TYR A 210 -6.82 -0.30 7.79
C TYR A 210 -6.30 -0.68 6.39
N TYR A 211 -5.07 -0.27 6.07
CA TYR A 211 -4.46 -0.56 4.79
C TYR A 211 -4.36 -2.07 4.51
N LEU A 212 -3.89 -2.85 5.48
CA LEU A 212 -3.75 -4.30 5.35
C LEU A 212 -5.11 -5.00 5.19
N SER A 213 -6.12 -4.57 5.95
CA SER A 213 -7.49 -5.09 5.83
C SER A 213 -8.12 -4.80 4.46
N ALA A 214 -7.77 -3.66 3.85
CA ALA A 214 -8.24 -3.30 2.52
C ALA A 214 -7.50 -4.05 1.40
N HIS A 215 -6.30 -4.57 1.67
CA HIS A 215 -5.43 -5.21 0.66
C HIS A 215 -5.09 -6.66 1.01
N LEU A 216 -6.05 -7.41 1.54
CA LEU A 216 -5.87 -8.83 1.88
C LEU A 216 -5.40 -9.68 0.69
N TYR A 217 -5.84 -9.34 -0.54
CA TYR A 217 -5.35 -10.00 -1.75
C TYR A 217 -3.82 -9.86 -1.91
N ALA A 218 -3.28 -8.65 -1.75
CA ALA A 218 -1.84 -8.40 -1.87
C ALA A 218 -1.05 -9.13 -0.76
N VAL A 219 -1.61 -9.18 0.46
CA VAL A 219 -1.04 -9.95 1.57
C VAL A 219 -0.99 -11.45 1.21
N SER A 220 -2.10 -12.02 0.74
CA SER A 220 -2.18 -13.43 0.34
C SER A 220 -1.20 -13.77 -0.79
N VAL A 221 -1.08 -12.91 -1.81
CA VAL A 221 -0.10 -13.07 -2.90
C VAL A 221 1.33 -13.03 -2.36
N THR A 222 1.64 -12.12 -1.45
CA THR A 222 2.98 -12.01 -0.83
C THR A 222 3.33 -13.26 -0.03
N VAL A 223 2.39 -13.78 0.78
CA VAL A 223 2.58 -15.03 1.54
C VAL A 223 2.77 -16.21 0.60
N LEU A 224 1.96 -16.32 -0.45
CA LEU A 224 2.09 -17.36 -1.46
C LEU A 224 3.46 -17.30 -2.16
N LEU A 225 3.94 -16.10 -2.53
CA LEU A 225 5.28 -15.92 -3.10
C LEU A 225 6.38 -16.33 -2.14
N CYS A 226 6.26 -16.00 -0.84
CA CYS A 226 7.21 -16.45 0.17
C CYS A 226 7.28 -17.97 0.24
N LEU A 227 6.12 -18.64 0.25
CA LEU A 227 6.04 -20.11 0.27
C LEU A 227 6.61 -20.73 -1.01
N LEU A 228 6.27 -20.18 -2.18
CA LEU A 228 6.78 -20.65 -3.47
C LEU A 228 8.30 -20.51 -3.58
N PHE A 229 8.85 -19.32 -3.32
CA PHE A 229 10.30 -19.11 -3.35
C PHE A 229 11.03 -20.01 -2.36
N THR A 230 10.49 -20.16 -1.14
CA THR A 230 11.11 -21.00 -0.10
C THR A 230 11.10 -22.46 -0.48
N THR A 231 9.96 -22.99 -0.95
CA THR A 231 9.83 -24.39 -1.35
C THR A 231 10.71 -24.70 -2.56
N TRP A 232 10.69 -23.82 -3.57
CA TRP A 232 11.52 -23.92 -4.76
C TRP A 232 13.02 -23.95 -4.43
N LEU A 233 13.49 -23.02 -3.59
CA LEU A 233 14.91 -22.92 -3.25
C LEU A 233 15.39 -24.06 -2.34
N ILE A 234 14.57 -24.50 -1.39
CA ILE A 234 14.89 -25.66 -0.55
C ILE A 234 14.98 -26.92 -1.41
N PHE A 235 14.02 -27.12 -2.33
CA PHE A 235 13.99 -28.28 -3.23
C PHE A 235 15.25 -28.31 -4.11
N ILE A 236 15.54 -27.21 -4.81
CA ILE A 236 16.70 -27.16 -5.71
C ILE A 236 18.02 -27.30 -4.95
N ARG A 237 18.15 -26.67 -3.78
CA ARG A 237 19.38 -26.80 -2.97
C ARG A 237 19.58 -28.25 -2.52
N LYS A 238 18.54 -28.90 -2.00
CA LYS A 238 18.62 -30.28 -1.48
C LYS A 238 19.03 -31.25 -2.58
N GLU A 239 18.40 -31.14 -3.73
CA GLU A 239 18.58 -32.10 -4.82
C GLU A 239 19.93 -31.91 -5.55
N TYR A 240 20.46 -30.68 -5.61
CA TYR A 240 21.59 -30.36 -6.50
C TYR A 240 22.85 -29.81 -5.81
N SER A 241 22.90 -29.82 -4.48
CA SER A 241 24.10 -29.47 -3.70
C SER A 241 25.34 -30.29 -4.08
N LYS A 242 25.20 -31.53 -4.58
CA LYS A 242 26.35 -32.39 -4.95
C LYS A 242 26.92 -32.08 -6.33
N HIS A 243 26.07 -31.72 -7.31
CA HIS A 243 26.47 -31.44 -8.69
C HIS A 243 26.94 -29.99 -8.90
N ILE A 244 26.61 -29.10 -7.97
CA ILE A 244 27.00 -27.69 -8.07
C ILE A 244 28.51 -27.48 -7.98
N VAL A 245 29.24 -28.37 -7.28
CA VAL A 245 30.69 -28.27 -7.09
C VAL A 245 31.42 -28.24 -8.43
N THR A 246 31.01 -29.09 -9.37
CA THR A 246 31.61 -29.13 -10.72
C THR A 246 31.28 -27.87 -11.51
N TYR A 247 30.01 -27.42 -11.52
CA TYR A 247 29.59 -26.22 -12.26
C TYR A 247 30.22 -24.93 -11.71
N VAL A 248 30.23 -24.78 -10.38
CA VAL A 248 30.83 -23.64 -9.68
C VAL A 248 32.34 -23.59 -9.90
N ARG A 249 33.04 -24.72 -9.80
CA ARG A 249 34.48 -24.79 -10.04
C ARG A 249 34.82 -24.47 -11.50
N THR A 250 34.03 -24.95 -12.46
CA THR A 250 34.24 -24.65 -13.89
C THR A 250 33.98 -23.17 -14.22
N ASN A 251 32.98 -22.55 -13.59
CA ASN A 251 32.55 -21.17 -13.92
C ASN A 251 33.03 -20.09 -12.92
N LYS A 252 33.83 -20.45 -11.91
CA LYS A 252 34.35 -19.55 -10.86
C LYS A 252 33.26 -18.71 -10.14
N ILE A 253 32.06 -19.27 -9.99
CA ILE A 253 30.91 -18.56 -9.38
C ILE A 253 31.02 -18.64 -7.85
N LYS A 254 30.89 -17.50 -7.15
CA LYS A 254 30.94 -17.47 -5.68
C LYS A 254 29.53 -17.62 -5.11
N LEU A 255 29.23 -18.77 -4.49
CA LEU A 255 27.99 -18.97 -3.72
C LEU A 255 28.21 -18.53 -2.27
N LYS A 256 27.38 -17.63 -1.74
CA LYS A 256 27.50 -17.06 -0.39
C LYS A 256 26.22 -17.19 0.43
N TYR A 257 25.11 -16.63 -0.05
CA TYR A 257 23.94 -16.37 0.78
C TYR A 257 22.97 -17.56 0.81
N LEU A 258 22.58 -18.05 -0.37
CA LEU A 258 21.60 -19.12 -0.53
C LEU A 258 22.19 -20.49 -0.16
N SER A 259 23.48 -20.69 -0.40
CA SER A 259 24.20 -21.89 0.00
C SER A 259 24.29 -22.05 1.52
N ALA A 260 24.42 -20.94 2.26
CA ALA A 260 24.49 -20.94 3.71
C ALA A 260 23.09 -21.06 4.35
N ASN A 261 22.12 -20.28 3.87
CA ASN A 261 20.78 -20.27 4.46
C ASN A 261 19.66 -20.01 3.43
N PRO A 262 19.05 -21.06 2.86
CA PRO A 262 18.07 -20.93 1.78
C PRO A 262 16.78 -20.24 2.23
N LEU A 263 16.40 -20.39 3.50
CA LEU A 263 15.18 -19.77 4.04
C LEU A 263 15.29 -18.24 4.05
N PHE A 264 16.41 -17.70 4.54
CA PHE A 264 16.58 -16.25 4.58
C PHE A 264 16.87 -15.68 3.18
N GLY A 265 17.53 -16.44 2.31
CA GLY A 265 17.69 -16.09 0.90
C GLY A 265 16.35 -16.03 0.15
N SER A 266 15.44 -16.99 0.37
CA SER A 266 14.12 -16.99 -0.24
C SER A 266 13.23 -15.85 0.28
N LEU A 267 13.26 -15.60 1.59
CA LEU A 267 12.54 -14.47 2.19
C LEU A 267 13.07 -13.15 1.66
N LEU A 268 14.38 -12.99 1.49
CA LEU A 268 14.95 -11.78 0.88
C LEU A 268 14.38 -11.52 -0.51
N LEU A 269 14.35 -12.54 -1.38
CA LEU A 269 13.77 -12.41 -2.72
C LEU A 269 12.29 -12.07 -2.65
N ALA A 270 11.50 -12.81 -1.86
CA ALA A 270 10.06 -12.61 -1.77
C ALA A 270 9.69 -11.22 -1.23
N PHE A 271 10.33 -10.76 -0.14
CA PHE A 271 10.09 -9.43 0.42
C PHE A 271 10.63 -8.29 -0.45
N SER A 272 11.62 -8.53 -1.30
CA SER A 272 12.05 -7.54 -2.30
C SER A 272 11.01 -7.32 -3.39
N PHE A 273 10.17 -8.34 -3.69
CA PHE A 273 9.05 -8.22 -4.61
C PHE A 273 7.75 -7.75 -3.94
N ALA A 274 7.62 -7.90 -2.62
CA ALA A 274 6.39 -7.57 -1.90
C ALA A 274 5.85 -6.15 -2.22
N PRO A 275 6.66 -5.06 -2.22
CA PRO A 275 6.14 -3.71 -2.46
C PRO A 275 5.40 -3.53 -3.79
N PHE A 276 5.68 -4.34 -4.82
CA PHE A 276 5.00 -4.23 -6.12
C PHE A 276 3.54 -4.65 -6.09
N PHE A 277 3.11 -5.40 -5.08
CA PHE A 277 1.70 -5.83 -4.93
C PHE A 277 0.88 -4.87 -4.08
N PHE A 278 1.52 -3.89 -3.42
CA PHE A 278 0.88 -2.95 -2.52
C PHE A 278 0.78 -1.58 -3.19
N PRO A 279 -0.41 -1.16 -3.69
CA PRO A 279 -0.57 0.15 -4.29
C PRO A 279 -0.59 1.23 -3.21
N ASN A 280 0.21 2.29 -3.39
CA ASN A 280 0.29 3.45 -2.49
C ASN A 280 0.36 3.07 -0.99
N PRO A 281 1.36 2.26 -0.59
CA PRO A 281 1.44 1.78 0.78
C PRO A 281 1.69 2.92 1.76
N PRO A 282 1.07 2.88 2.95
CA PRO A 282 1.36 3.84 3.99
C PRO A 282 2.81 3.65 4.44
N VAL A 283 3.39 4.75 4.89
CA VAL A 283 4.80 4.84 5.29
C VAL A 283 5.18 3.75 6.30
N ILE A 284 4.38 3.61 7.35
CA ILE A 284 4.63 2.64 8.42
C ILE A 284 4.69 1.20 7.90
N PHE A 285 3.92 0.88 6.86
CA PHE A 285 3.98 -0.43 6.21
C PHE A 285 5.30 -0.60 5.43
N ILE A 286 5.71 0.42 4.68
CA ILE A 286 7.01 0.41 4.00
C ILE A 286 8.15 0.25 5.01
N GLU A 287 8.12 0.98 6.13
CA GLU A 287 9.07 0.84 7.22
C GLU A 287 9.10 -0.58 7.81
N LEU A 288 7.95 -1.23 7.95
CA LEU A 288 7.84 -2.61 8.39
C LEU A 288 8.52 -3.56 7.40
N VAL A 289 8.26 -3.43 6.09
CA VAL A 289 8.91 -4.24 5.05
C VAL A 289 10.42 -4.05 5.07
N TRP A 290 10.91 -2.82 5.16
CA TRP A 290 12.34 -2.53 5.29
C TRP A 290 12.93 -3.09 6.59
N THR A 291 12.19 -3.08 7.70
CA THR A 291 12.61 -3.72 8.96
C THR A 291 12.82 -5.21 8.77
N ILE A 292 11.86 -5.89 8.14
CA ILE A 292 11.94 -7.33 7.86
C ILE A 292 13.15 -7.62 6.97
N LEU A 293 13.35 -6.85 5.90
CA LEU A 293 14.52 -6.98 5.01
C LEU A 293 15.84 -6.78 5.76
N GLY A 294 15.91 -5.79 6.65
CA GLY A 294 17.11 -5.51 7.45
C GLY A 294 17.42 -6.62 8.47
N LEU A 295 16.40 -7.20 9.09
CA LEU A 295 16.54 -8.38 9.95
C LEU A 295 17.03 -9.59 9.16
N ILE A 296 16.47 -9.83 7.97
CA ILE A 296 16.92 -10.90 7.06
C ILE A 296 18.39 -10.70 6.69
N LEU A 297 18.79 -9.49 6.28
CA LEU A 297 20.19 -9.16 5.95
C LEU A 297 21.12 -9.37 7.15
N THR A 298 20.68 -8.98 8.34
CA THR A 298 21.45 -9.18 9.57
C THR A 298 21.72 -10.66 9.80
N VAL A 299 20.71 -11.52 9.68
CA VAL A 299 20.89 -12.98 9.80
C VAL A 299 21.84 -13.51 8.72
N LEU A 300 21.69 -13.06 7.46
CA LEU A 300 22.57 -13.49 6.36
C LEU A 300 24.04 -13.09 6.60
N PHE A 301 24.30 -11.86 7.04
CA PHE A 301 25.67 -11.39 7.30
C PHE A 301 26.33 -12.08 8.50
N PHE A 302 25.56 -12.40 9.54
CA PHE A 302 26.09 -13.11 10.71
C PHE A 302 26.30 -14.60 10.47
N LYS A 303 25.56 -15.20 9.53
CA LYS A 303 25.76 -16.59 9.11
C LYS A 303 26.89 -16.77 8.09
N ASP A 304 27.22 -15.74 7.31
CA ASP A 304 28.34 -15.81 6.35
C ASP A 304 29.70 -15.68 7.06
N LYS A 305 30.39 -16.82 7.21
CA LYS A 305 31.72 -16.92 7.82
C LYS A 305 32.80 -16.11 7.11
N ASN A 306 32.61 -15.77 5.82
CA ASN A 306 33.60 -15.01 5.04
C ASN A 306 33.57 -13.51 5.34
N ILE A 307 32.50 -13.00 5.95
CA ILE A 307 32.38 -11.59 6.31
C ILE A 307 33.13 -11.35 7.64
N PRO A 308 34.12 -10.44 7.67
CA PRO A 308 34.85 -10.12 8.90
C PRO A 308 33.91 -9.63 10.01
N LEU A 309 34.19 -9.99 11.26
CA LEU A 309 33.38 -9.58 12.42
C LEU A 309 33.19 -8.05 12.48
N THR A 310 34.23 -7.27 12.17
CA THR A 310 34.16 -5.80 12.11
C THR A 310 33.04 -5.30 11.20
N VAL A 311 32.81 -5.96 10.06
CA VAL A 311 31.80 -5.56 9.08
C VAL A 311 30.40 -5.94 9.55
N ARG A 312 30.26 -7.09 10.22
CA ARG A 312 29.00 -7.51 10.84
C ARG A 312 28.57 -6.54 11.95
N ILE A 313 29.51 -6.14 12.81
CA ILE A 313 29.26 -5.15 13.87
C ILE A 313 28.90 -3.80 13.26
N LEU A 314 29.62 -3.37 12.22
CA LEU A 314 29.35 -2.09 11.56
C LEU A 314 27.98 -2.09 10.88
N TRP A 315 27.58 -3.19 10.24
CA TRP A 315 26.23 -3.37 9.72
C TRP A 315 25.18 -3.31 10.83
N ALA A 316 25.39 -4.02 11.94
CA ALA A 316 24.44 -4.01 13.05
C ALA A 316 24.28 -2.60 13.65
N ALA A 317 25.39 -1.87 13.85
CA ALA A 317 25.38 -0.48 14.30
C ALA A 317 24.64 0.43 13.31
N PHE A 318 24.91 0.28 12.01
CA PHE A 318 24.19 1.01 10.96
C PHE A 318 22.70 0.66 10.93
N PHE A 319 22.33 -0.61 11.06
CA PHE A 319 20.94 -1.03 11.06
C PHE A 319 20.18 -0.46 12.27
N ILE A 320 20.81 -0.41 13.45
CA ILE A 320 20.23 0.24 14.63
C ILE A 320 20.02 1.74 14.36
N ALA A 321 21.03 2.45 13.85
CA ALA A 321 20.91 3.86 13.49
C ALA A 321 19.79 4.07 12.45
N PHE A 322 19.72 3.22 11.43
CA PHE A 322 18.65 3.22 10.44
C PHE A 322 17.27 3.04 11.06
N ARG A 323 17.10 2.13 12.04
CA ARG A 323 15.83 1.95 12.73
C ARG A 323 15.43 3.16 13.56
N ILE A 324 16.38 3.83 14.20
CA ILE A 324 16.09 5.06 14.96
C ILE A 324 15.69 6.18 14.00
N VAL A 325 16.42 6.37 12.89
CA VAL A 325 16.05 7.36 11.85
C VAL A 325 14.67 7.06 11.27
N ALA A 326 14.38 5.80 10.93
CA ALA A 326 13.08 5.36 10.47
C ALA A 326 11.96 5.65 11.48
N PHE A 327 12.21 5.43 12.77
CA PHE A 327 11.24 5.71 13.82
C PHE A 327 10.97 7.22 13.97
N VAL A 328 12.01 8.05 14.00
CA VAL A 328 11.87 9.52 14.00
C VAL A 328 11.16 10.01 12.73
N ASN A 329 11.41 9.36 11.59
CA ASN A 329 10.72 9.65 10.33
C ASN A 329 9.20 9.37 10.37
N LEU A 330 8.71 8.60 11.35
CA LEU A 330 7.28 8.37 11.56
C LEU A 330 6.59 9.47 12.36
N PHE A 331 7.34 10.38 13.00
CA PHE A 331 6.72 11.44 13.81
C PHE A 331 5.96 12.42 12.92
N LEU A 332 4.69 12.63 13.29
CA LEU A 332 3.73 13.44 12.55
C LEU A 332 3.86 14.95 12.82
N TYR A 333 4.39 15.30 13.99
CA TYR A 333 4.58 16.67 14.47
C TYR A 333 6.04 16.89 14.82
N ALA A 334 6.56 18.10 14.57
CA ALA A 334 7.89 18.47 15.04
C ALA A 334 7.88 18.74 16.55
N THR A 335 8.99 18.40 17.22
CA THR A 335 9.20 18.71 18.65
C THR A 335 10.61 19.24 18.87
N TYR A 336 10.81 19.95 19.98
CA TYR A 336 12.13 20.49 20.35
C TYR A 336 13.17 19.37 20.49
N GLU A 337 12.82 18.29 21.17
CA GLU A 337 13.68 17.15 21.45
C GLU A 337 14.03 16.39 20.16
N GLU A 338 13.07 16.26 19.23
CA GLU A 338 13.32 15.63 17.93
C GLU A 338 14.40 16.38 17.14
N ARG A 339 14.45 17.71 17.20
CA ARG A 339 15.47 18.49 16.47
C ARG A 339 16.88 18.22 16.98
N TRP A 340 17.06 18.15 18.30
CA TRP A 340 18.36 17.80 18.90
C TRP A 340 18.74 16.33 18.63
N LEU A 341 17.77 15.43 18.75
CA LEU A 341 17.95 14.02 18.39
C LEU A 341 18.38 13.88 16.92
N LEU A 342 17.81 14.67 16.02
CA LEU A 342 18.17 14.66 14.61
C LEU A 342 19.65 15.04 14.41
N ILE A 343 20.16 16.07 15.10
CA ILE A 343 21.60 16.43 15.03
C ILE A 343 22.48 15.27 15.49
N LEU A 344 22.15 14.68 16.63
CA LEU A 344 22.89 13.54 17.18
C LEU A 344 22.91 12.36 16.20
N LEU A 345 21.76 12.03 15.61
CA LEU A 345 21.64 10.94 14.64
C LEU A 345 22.46 11.20 13.37
N ASN A 346 22.43 12.42 12.82
CA ASN A 346 23.24 12.76 11.66
C ASN A 346 24.74 12.66 11.97
N ALA A 347 25.19 13.08 13.16
CA ALA A 347 26.59 12.94 13.57
C ALA A 347 27.02 11.46 13.70
N VAL A 348 26.15 10.61 14.27
CA VAL A 348 26.37 9.16 14.35
C VAL A 348 26.45 8.54 12.95
N CYS A 349 25.52 8.88 12.05
CA CYS A 349 25.51 8.36 10.69
C CYS A 349 26.75 8.78 9.89
N ILE A 350 27.20 10.04 9.99
CA ILE A 350 28.44 10.51 9.35
C ILE A 350 29.64 9.69 9.87
N THR A 351 29.69 9.43 11.17
CA THR A 351 30.76 8.62 11.78
C THR A 351 30.74 7.20 11.22
N LEU A 352 29.56 6.58 11.11
CA LEU A 352 29.39 5.25 10.51
C LEU A 352 29.79 5.23 9.04
N ASP A 353 29.41 6.25 8.25
CA ASP A 353 29.79 6.40 6.85
C ASP A 353 31.31 6.42 6.68
N ILE A 354 32.02 7.21 7.49
CA ILE A 354 33.49 7.26 7.50
C ILE A 354 34.10 5.90 7.85
N LEU A 355 33.56 5.21 8.86
CA LEU A 355 34.03 3.88 9.26
C LEU A 355 33.80 2.84 8.16
N ILE A 356 32.65 2.87 7.49
CA ILE A 356 32.31 1.98 6.36
C ILE A 356 33.32 2.18 5.22
N LEU A 357 33.63 3.43 4.85
CA LEU A 357 34.63 3.74 3.84
C LEU A 357 36.02 3.20 4.18
N ARG A 358 36.47 3.43 5.42
CA ARG A 358 37.80 2.99 5.89
C ARG A 358 37.91 1.46 5.88
N VAL A 359 36.90 0.75 6.37
CA VAL A 359 36.89 -0.71 6.41
C VAL A 359 36.82 -1.29 4.99
N ASN A 360 35.97 -0.74 4.13
CA ASN A 360 35.83 -1.22 2.75
C ASN A 360 37.12 -1.00 1.93
N LYS A 361 37.79 0.15 2.09
CA LYS A 361 39.08 0.42 1.42
C LYS A 361 40.17 -0.58 1.81
N LYS A 362 40.22 -1.00 3.08
CA LYS A 362 41.22 -1.95 3.59
C LYS A 362 40.93 -3.40 3.20
N ARG A 363 39.66 -3.80 3.15
CA ARG A 363 39.26 -5.21 3.00
C ARG A 363 38.69 -5.57 1.62
N GLN A 364 38.39 -4.57 0.78
CA GLN A 364 37.80 -4.72 -0.56
C GLN A 364 36.61 -5.68 -0.60
N ILE A 365 35.70 -5.54 0.37
CA ILE A 365 34.55 -6.45 0.55
C ILE A 365 33.49 -6.17 -0.52
N PHE A 366 33.27 -4.89 -0.81
CA PHE A 366 32.35 -4.40 -1.82
C PHE A 366 33.10 -3.64 -2.91
N HIS A 367 32.41 -3.35 -4.03
CA HIS A 367 33.00 -2.61 -5.14
C HIS A 367 33.39 -1.19 -4.71
N THR A 368 34.70 -0.93 -4.60
CA THR A 368 35.25 0.25 -3.93
C THR A 368 34.69 1.58 -4.44
N ARG A 369 34.53 1.74 -5.76
CA ARG A 369 34.06 3.00 -6.36
C ARG A 369 32.57 3.26 -6.09
N THR A 370 31.71 2.27 -6.30
CA THR A 370 30.26 2.39 -6.08
C THR A 370 29.93 2.59 -4.61
N THR A 371 30.58 1.83 -3.71
CA THR A 371 30.42 2.02 -2.27
C THR A 371 30.90 3.41 -1.86
N ALA A 372 32.03 3.89 -2.39
CA ALA A 372 32.50 5.24 -2.10
C ALA A 372 31.49 6.32 -2.53
N PHE A 373 30.94 6.21 -3.74
CA PHE A 373 29.93 7.15 -4.25
C PHE A 373 28.69 7.22 -3.35
N ILE A 374 28.11 6.07 -2.98
CA ILE A 374 26.89 6.01 -2.17
C ILE A 374 27.14 6.58 -0.77
N ILE A 375 28.24 6.18 -0.12
CA ILE A 375 28.56 6.61 1.24
C ILE A 375 28.95 8.10 1.28
N CYS A 376 29.70 8.61 0.30
CA CYS A 376 29.98 10.04 0.21
C CYS A 376 28.70 10.85 0.00
N THR A 377 27.78 10.37 -0.84
CA THR A 377 26.47 11.02 -1.05
C THR A 377 25.65 11.06 0.24
N SER A 378 25.63 9.95 0.99
CA SER A 378 24.99 9.87 2.32
C SER A 378 25.58 10.88 3.30
N ALA A 379 26.91 10.90 3.45
CA ALA A 379 27.60 11.82 4.35
C ALA A 379 27.32 13.29 4.00
N LEU A 380 27.34 13.65 2.72
CA LEU A 380 27.00 14.99 2.25
C LEU A 380 25.57 15.40 2.63
N LEU A 381 24.61 14.50 2.44
CA LEU A 381 23.21 14.76 2.82
C LEU A 381 23.03 14.86 4.34
N HIS A 382 23.75 14.07 5.13
CA HIS A 382 23.73 14.19 6.60
C HIS A 382 24.32 15.53 7.08
N ILE A 383 25.39 16.02 6.44
CA ILE A 383 25.95 17.35 6.72
C ILE A 383 24.94 18.43 6.32
N ALA A 384 24.35 18.33 5.12
CA ALA A 384 23.33 19.28 4.66
C ALA A 384 22.11 19.30 5.60
N SER A 385 21.72 18.14 6.14
CA SER A 385 20.66 18.02 7.12
C SER A 385 20.95 18.81 8.41
N ILE A 386 22.15 18.66 8.98
CA ILE A 386 22.55 19.43 10.17
C ILE A 386 22.47 20.93 9.89
N VAL A 387 23.01 21.38 8.76
CA VAL A 387 22.97 22.79 8.35
C VAL A 387 21.53 23.30 8.19
N CYS A 388 20.66 22.51 7.57
CA CYS A 388 19.24 22.86 7.42
C CYS A 388 18.54 23.01 8.77
N ASN A 389 18.76 22.05 9.69
CA ASN A 389 18.10 22.06 11.00
C ASN A 389 18.51 23.27 11.85
N LEU A 390 19.80 23.62 11.82
CA LEU A 390 20.34 24.80 12.50
C LEU A 390 19.72 26.10 11.98
N ASN A 391 19.45 26.18 10.67
CA ASN A 391 18.86 27.36 10.01
C ASN A 391 17.32 27.45 10.09
N GLY A 392 16.64 26.53 10.78
CA GLY A 392 15.16 26.53 10.85
C GLY A 392 14.47 25.87 9.65
N LEU A 393 15.22 25.12 8.83
CA LEU A 393 14.71 24.28 7.74
C LEU A 393 14.52 22.84 8.22
N PHE A 394 13.74 22.64 9.30
CA PHE A 394 13.61 21.35 9.97
C PHE A 394 13.08 20.25 9.05
N ASN A 395 12.02 20.53 8.29
CA ASN A 395 11.45 19.53 7.39
C ASN A 395 12.43 19.07 6.31
N LEU A 396 13.23 20.00 5.75
CA LEU A 396 14.27 19.68 4.78
C LEU A 396 15.38 18.84 5.41
N ALA A 397 15.77 19.17 6.65
CA ALA A 397 16.72 18.36 7.41
C ALA A 397 16.21 16.92 7.63
N LYS A 398 14.93 16.77 7.98
CA LYS A 398 14.30 15.45 8.15
C LYS A 398 14.30 14.66 6.84
N ILE A 399 13.96 15.29 5.71
CA ILE A 399 14.02 14.68 4.37
C ILE A 399 15.44 14.23 4.01
N PHE A 400 16.45 15.08 4.21
CA PHE A 400 17.85 14.73 3.92
C PHE A 400 18.36 13.61 4.82
N THR A 401 18.03 13.64 6.12
CA THR A 401 18.40 12.57 7.06
C THR A 401 17.83 11.23 6.62
N ALA A 402 16.52 11.19 6.34
CA ALA A 402 15.87 9.97 5.88
C ALA A 402 16.47 9.51 4.56
N THR A 403 16.59 10.39 3.56
CA THR A 403 17.14 10.03 2.25
C THR A 403 18.54 9.44 2.35
N ALA A 404 19.45 10.08 3.09
CA ALA A 404 20.82 9.63 3.24
C ALA A 404 20.89 8.21 3.80
N THR A 405 20.21 7.97 4.92
CA THR A 405 20.21 6.67 5.59
C THR A 405 19.52 5.59 4.76
N PHE A 406 18.38 5.90 4.13
CA PHE A 406 17.70 4.98 3.23
C PHE A 406 18.54 4.64 2.00
N ALA A 407 19.29 5.59 1.44
CA ALA A 407 20.15 5.35 0.28
C ALA A 407 21.19 4.26 0.55
N VAL A 408 21.86 4.32 1.70
CA VAL A 408 22.85 3.32 2.12
C VAL A 408 22.18 1.97 2.39
N PHE A 409 21.04 1.97 3.10
CA PHE A 409 20.30 0.76 3.42
C PHE A 409 19.78 0.04 2.17
N THR A 410 19.13 0.76 1.27
CA THR A 410 18.62 0.24 -0.01
C THR A 410 19.76 -0.30 -0.88
N ALA A 411 20.92 0.37 -0.91
CA ALA A 411 22.08 -0.15 -1.63
C ALA A 411 22.55 -1.51 -1.08
N ALA A 412 22.60 -1.66 0.25
CA ALA A 412 22.94 -2.93 0.88
C ALA A 412 21.92 -4.03 0.56
N VAL A 413 20.62 -3.74 0.67
CA VAL A 413 19.54 -4.68 0.32
C VAL A 413 19.64 -5.12 -1.14
N LEU A 414 19.77 -4.17 -2.08
CA LEU A 414 19.84 -4.46 -3.50
C LEU A 414 21.11 -5.24 -3.87
N HIS A 415 22.23 -4.96 -3.22
CA HIS A 415 23.47 -5.73 -3.43
C HIS A 415 23.33 -7.19 -2.99
N VAL A 416 22.72 -7.45 -1.83
CA VAL A 416 22.49 -8.83 -1.36
C VAL A 416 21.41 -9.51 -2.20
N PHE A 417 20.39 -8.77 -2.64
CA PHE A 417 19.35 -9.26 -3.54
C PHE A 417 19.93 -9.73 -4.89
N THR A 418 20.74 -8.90 -5.56
CA THR A 418 21.34 -9.28 -6.86
C THR A 418 22.22 -10.51 -6.72
N ALA A 419 23.05 -10.57 -5.67
CA ALA A 419 23.88 -11.73 -5.39
C ALA A 419 23.04 -13.00 -5.12
N THR A 420 21.98 -12.88 -4.31
CA THR A 420 21.09 -14.02 -3.99
C THR A 420 20.33 -14.51 -5.22
N ALA A 421 19.89 -13.60 -6.08
CA ALA A 421 19.23 -13.95 -7.33
C ALA A 421 20.18 -14.61 -8.35
N GLN A 422 21.43 -14.13 -8.45
CA GLN A 422 22.47 -14.76 -9.26
C GLN A 422 22.81 -16.18 -8.75
N GLU A 423 22.84 -16.37 -7.43
CA GLU A 423 22.98 -17.70 -6.83
C GLU A 423 21.80 -18.61 -7.17
N ALA A 424 20.56 -18.14 -7.01
CA ALA A 424 19.36 -18.90 -7.36
C ALA A 424 19.36 -19.33 -8.83
N LEU A 425 19.75 -18.43 -9.74
CA LEU A 425 19.91 -18.79 -11.15
C LEU A 425 21.01 -19.83 -11.36
N THR A 426 22.13 -19.72 -10.64
CA THR A 426 23.23 -20.70 -10.72
C THR A 426 22.74 -22.10 -10.33
N PHE A 427 21.97 -22.20 -9.26
CA PHE A 427 21.35 -23.47 -8.84
C PHE A 427 20.39 -24.02 -9.91
N GLN A 428 19.56 -23.16 -10.51
CA GLN A 428 18.64 -23.56 -11.59
C GLN A 428 19.38 -24.02 -12.86
N LEU A 429 20.43 -23.32 -13.27
CA LEU A 429 21.24 -23.69 -14.45
C LEU A 429 22.03 -24.99 -14.22
N ALA A 430 22.50 -25.23 -12.99
CA ALA A 430 23.12 -26.48 -12.60
C ALA A 430 22.14 -27.66 -12.72
N MET A 431 20.86 -27.45 -12.37
CA MET A 431 19.80 -28.44 -12.57
C MET A 431 19.57 -28.71 -14.06
N PHE A 432 19.43 -27.68 -14.90
CA PHE A 432 19.26 -27.87 -16.34
C PHE A 432 20.42 -28.62 -17.01
N LYS A 433 21.67 -28.39 -16.57
CA LYS A 433 22.84 -29.10 -17.10
C LYS A 433 22.76 -30.63 -16.90
N LYS A 434 22.14 -31.09 -15.80
CA LYS A 434 21.94 -32.53 -15.54
C LYS A 434 20.98 -33.16 -16.54
N TYR A 435 19.88 -32.48 -16.85
CA TYR A 435 18.84 -33.01 -17.74
C TYR A 435 19.18 -32.88 -19.22
N PHE A 436 19.96 -31.87 -19.62
CA PHE A 436 20.22 -31.54 -21.02
C PHE A 436 21.73 -31.62 -21.40
N ALA A 437 22.44 -32.63 -20.90
CA ALA A 437 23.89 -32.90 -21.04
C ALA A 437 24.64 -32.14 -22.16
N ASN A 438 25.76 -31.46 -21.81
CA ASN A 438 26.82 -30.76 -22.59
C ASN A 438 26.47 -29.90 -23.83
N ARG A 439 25.40 -30.19 -24.57
CA ARG A 439 24.99 -29.55 -25.82
C ARG A 439 24.63 -28.06 -25.65
N TYR A 440 24.34 -27.62 -24.43
CA TYR A 440 23.89 -26.27 -24.12
C TYR A 440 24.84 -25.46 -23.22
N GLN A 441 26.09 -25.90 -23.00
CA GLN A 441 27.02 -25.23 -22.08
C GLN A 441 27.22 -23.75 -22.44
N THR A 442 27.49 -23.43 -23.70
CA THR A 442 27.67 -22.04 -24.18
C THR A 442 26.40 -21.20 -23.98
N GLN A 443 25.23 -21.79 -24.15
CA GLN A 443 23.95 -21.10 -23.96
C GLN A 443 23.69 -20.81 -22.48
N THR A 444 24.01 -21.73 -21.56
CA THR A 444 23.83 -21.49 -20.12
C THR A 444 24.69 -20.35 -19.60
N VAL A 445 25.94 -20.21 -20.08
CA VAL A 445 26.81 -19.08 -19.72
C VAL A 445 26.24 -17.77 -20.26
N LYS A 446 25.75 -17.76 -21.50
CA LYS A 446 25.10 -16.57 -22.11
C LYS A 446 23.85 -16.15 -21.34
N VAL A 447 23.02 -17.09 -20.91
CA VAL A 447 21.83 -16.80 -20.08
C VAL A 447 22.23 -16.21 -18.73
N TYR A 448 23.23 -16.80 -18.06
CA TYR A 448 23.74 -16.28 -16.79
C TYR A 448 24.25 -14.83 -16.91
N THR A 449 25.05 -14.53 -17.93
CA THR A 449 25.62 -13.17 -18.10
C THR A 449 24.57 -12.14 -18.44
N ILE A 450 23.61 -12.47 -19.33
CA ILE A 450 22.49 -11.58 -19.65
C ILE A 450 21.65 -11.31 -18.39
N PHE A 451 21.24 -12.35 -17.68
CA PHE A 451 20.45 -12.19 -16.45
C PHE A 451 21.19 -11.38 -15.38
N SER A 452 22.46 -11.69 -15.13
CA SER A 452 23.28 -11.00 -14.12
C SER A 452 23.41 -9.51 -14.44
N ARG A 453 23.64 -9.17 -15.71
CA ARG A 453 23.71 -7.76 -16.15
C ARG A 453 22.36 -7.08 -16.03
N SER A 454 21.27 -7.74 -16.42
CA SER A 454 19.92 -7.18 -16.31
C SER A 454 19.53 -6.89 -14.86
N ILE A 455 19.78 -7.81 -13.93
CA ILE A 455 19.40 -7.62 -12.52
C ILE A 455 20.26 -6.54 -11.85
N GLU A 456 21.54 -6.40 -12.24
CA GLU A 456 22.40 -5.31 -11.78
C GLU A 456 21.92 -3.94 -12.31
N ILE A 457 21.55 -3.85 -13.59
CA ILE A 457 20.98 -2.62 -14.16
C ILE A 457 19.67 -2.26 -13.46
N LEU A 458 18.78 -3.24 -13.23
CA LEU A 458 17.53 -3.03 -12.52
C LEU A 458 17.76 -2.62 -11.06
N ALA A 459 18.78 -3.16 -10.39
CA ALA A 459 19.14 -2.75 -9.04
C ALA A 459 19.63 -1.30 -8.99
N VAL A 460 20.48 -0.88 -9.93
CA VAL A 460 20.93 0.53 -10.01
C VAL A 460 19.74 1.45 -10.30
N ALA A 461 18.87 1.09 -11.25
CA ALA A 461 17.67 1.86 -11.56
C ALA A 461 16.72 1.95 -10.35
N GLY A 462 16.48 0.83 -9.66
CA GLY A 462 15.67 0.76 -8.45
C GLY A 462 16.23 1.62 -7.32
N TRP A 463 17.55 1.60 -7.12
CA TRP A 463 18.22 2.48 -6.16
C TRP A 463 18.01 3.95 -6.50
N CYS A 464 18.23 4.36 -7.76
CA CYS A 464 18.01 5.74 -8.19
C CYS A 464 16.56 6.19 -7.99
N LEU A 465 15.58 5.33 -8.34
CA LEU A 465 14.16 5.63 -8.16
C LEU A 465 13.81 5.83 -6.68
N ILE A 466 14.24 4.93 -5.80
CA ILE A 466 13.99 5.03 -4.36
C ILE A 466 14.69 6.28 -3.78
N PHE A 467 15.90 6.58 -4.22
CA PHE A 467 16.64 7.77 -3.82
C PHE A 467 15.91 9.07 -4.20
N ILE A 468 15.46 9.19 -5.45
CA ILE A 468 14.70 10.34 -5.97
C ILE A 468 13.36 10.49 -5.22
N TYR A 469 12.68 9.37 -4.97
CA TYR A 469 11.42 9.37 -4.23
C TYR A 469 11.60 9.84 -2.79
N ASN A 470 12.66 9.39 -2.11
CA ASN A 470 12.96 9.82 -0.73
C ASN A 470 13.37 11.29 -0.64
N LEU A 471 14.08 11.82 -1.64
CA LEU A 471 14.36 13.26 -1.75
C LEU A 471 13.10 14.10 -2.01
N ASN A 472 11.97 13.45 -2.28
CA ASN A 472 10.70 14.11 -2.56
C ASN A 472 10.76 15.04 -3.80
N ILE A 473 11.72 14.81 -4.71
CA ILE A 473 11.90 15.58 -5.96
C ILE A 473 10.64 15.58 -6.83
N PRO A 474 9.89 14.47 -7.00
CA PRO A 474 8.67 14.50 -7.82
C PRO A 474 7.58 15.43 -7.28
N ALA A 475 7.57 15.74 -5.99
CA ALA A 475 6.66 16.74 -5.41
C ALA A 475 7.17 18.17 -5.60
N LEU A 476 8.49 18.35 -5.67
CA LEU A 476 9.16 19.63 -5.98
C LEU A 476 9.05 19.99 -7.48
N LEU A 477 9.10 19.02 -8.40
CA LEU A 477 9.07 19.21 -9.86
C LEU A 477 7.65 19.28 -10.48
N ARG A 478 6.58 19.09 -9.69
CA ARG A 478 5.19 19.26 -10.17
C ARG A 478 4.76 20.73 -10.26
N TYR A 479 5.69 21.65 -10.04
CA TYR A 479 5.62 23.09 -10.22
C TYR A 479 6.91 23.52 -10.92
#